data_AF-A0A1M5A6B5-F1
#
_entry.id   AF-A0A1M5A6B5-F1
#
_cell.length_a   1.000
_cell.length_b   1.000
_cell.length_c   1.000
_cell.angle_alpha   90.00
_cell.angle_beta   90.00
_cell.angle_gamma   90.00
#
_symmetry.space_group_name_H-M   'P 1'
#
loop_
_entity.id
_entity.type
_entity.pdbx_description
1 polymer ?
#
loop_
_entity_poly.entity_id
_entity_poly.type
_entity_poly.pdbx_seq_one_letter_code
_entity_poly.pdbx_strand_id
1 'polypeptide(L)'
;MENISFDYKIDLATIAAESQMDFESFDIHNLKGFFNGKIYVFFHEKNKRNFIVLETGIVDYLLQFDDLILSIGKGIYKTFTISCDYYSNNLLYEYSSNNNTLIINEGNANSYMISCNYDDFKKGYLKFRKRVLRELSILYPGLSSSQAFLEYFG
;
A
#
# COMPACT_ATOMS: atom_id res chain seq x y z
N MET A 1 0.84 -1.80 -22.37
CA MET A 1 1.39 -0.76 -21.49
C MET A 1 0.60 -0.87 -20.19
N GLU A 2 1.24 -0.92 -19.03
CA GLU A 2 0.50 -0.94 -17.76
C GLU A 2 -0.16 0.42 -17.57
N ASN A 3 -1.50 0.43 -17.41
CA ASN A 3 -2.24 1.67 -17.19
C ASN A 3 -2.19 2.14 -15.73
N ILE A 4 -1.53 1.37 -14.86
CA ILE A 4 -1.24 1.75 -13.48
C ILE A 4 0.22 1.45 -13.18
N SER A 5 0.88 2.40 -12.52
CA SER A 5 2.20 2.18 -11.93
C SER A 5 2.29 2.91 -10.59
N PHE A 6 3.20 2.44 -9.75
CA PHE A 6 3.39 2.97 -8.41
C PHE A 6 4.82 3.43 -8.23
N ASP A 7 4.99 4.51 -7.47
CA ASP A 7 6.26 4.93 -6.94
C ASP A 7 6.14 5.36 -5.49
N TYR A 8 7.25 5.53 -4.80
CA TYR A 8 7.22 5.95 -3.41
C TYR A 8 8.42 6.79 -3.00
N LYS A 9 8.22 7.53 -1.92
CA LYS A 9 9.27 8.27 -1.22
C LYS A 9 9.12 7.98 0.27
N ILE A 10 10.20 7.55 0.90
CA ILE A 10 10.33 7.50 2.36
C ILE A 10 10.79 8.88 2.84
N ASP A 11 10.35 9.33 4.02
CA ASP A 11 11.03 10.44 4.68
C ASP A 11 12.36 9.93 5.26
N LEU A 12 13.48 10.43 4.72
CA LEU A 12 14.82 9.87 4.95
C LEU A 12 15.65 10.72 5.93
N ALA A 13 14.99 11.47 6.82
CA ALA A 13 15.64 12.51 7.60
C ALA A 13 16.88 12.01 8.37
N THR A 14 16.93 10.73 8.79
CA THR A 14 18.07 10.18 9.52
C THR A 14 18.32 8.68 9.31
N ILE A 15 18.36 8.18 8.06
CA ILE A 15 18.57 6.74 7.76
C ILE A 15 19.72 6.12 8.58
N ALA A 16 20.84 6.83 8.78
CA ALA A 16 21.99 6.31 9.52
C ALA A 16 21.72 6.09 11.02
N ALA A 17 20.83 6.87 11.64
CA ALA A 17 20.41 6.66 13.02
C ALA A 17 19.26 5.65 13.10
N GLU A 18 18.34 5.73 12.15
CA GLU A 18 17.20 4.82 11.99
C GLU A 18 17.60 3.38 11.71
N SER A 19 18.68 3.14 10.94
CA SER A 19 19.20 1.80 10.65
C SER A 19 19.86 1.12 11.85
N GLN A 20 20.11 1.86 12.93
CA GLN A 20 20.63 1.33 14.20
C GLN A 20 19.50 0.93 15.17
N MET A 21 18.23 1.15 14.80
CA MET A 21 17.10 0.71 15.60
C MET A 21 16.98 -0.81 15.63
N ASP A 22 16.53 -1.33 16.77
CA ASP A 22 16.25 -2.74 16.96
C ASP A 22 14.89 -3.12 16.35
N PHE A 23 14.89 -3.37 15.05
CA PHE A 23 13.70 -3.82 14.31
C PHE A 23 13.17 -5.20 14.75
N GLU A 24 13.94 -5.99 15.49
CA GLU A 24 13.46 -7.28 16.01
C GLU A 24 12.42 -7.08 17.12
N SER A 25 12.51 -5.96 17.84
CA SER A 25 11.54 -5.56 18.86
C SER A 25 10.27 -4.90 18.29
N PHE A 26 10.24 -4.59 16.99
CA PHE A 26 9.12 -3.88 16.38
C PHE A 26 7.98 -4.85 16.07
N ASP A 27 6.78 -4.54 16.57
CA ASP A 27 5.55 -5.12 16.07
C ASP A 27 5.08 -4.40 14.79
N ILE A 28 3.95 -4.84 14.22
CA ILE A 28 3.42 -4.26 12.99
C ILE A 28 2.97 -2.79 13.17
N HIS A 29 2.54 -2.38 14.36
CA HIS A 29 2.16 -0.99 14.63
C HIS A 29 3.38 -0.07 14.65
N ASN A 30 4.48 -0.53 15.25
CA ASN A 30 5.77 0.15 15.23
C ASN A 30 6.29 0.29 13.79
N LEU A 31 6.23 -0.78 12.99
CA LEU A 31 6.64 -0.73 11.57
C LEU A 31 5.80 0.26 10.76
N LYS A 32 4.47 0.28 10.95
CA LYS A 32 3.57 1.24 10.31
C LYS A 32 3.92 2.69 10.66
N GLY A 33 4.16 2.96 11.95
CA GLY A 33 4.50 4.29 12.45
C GLY A 33 5.91 4.75 12.05
N PHE A 34 6.82 3.81 11.82
CA PHE A 34 8.20 4.11 11.44
C PHE A 34 8.34 4.46 9.96
N PHE A 35 7.75 3.67 9.06
CA PHE A 35 7.88 3.86 7.61
C PHE A 35 6.90 4.91 7.06
N ASN A 36 7.02 6.13 7.56
CA ASN A 36 6.29 7.27 7.03
C ASN A 36 6.84 7.71 5.68
N GLY A 37 5.93 7.97 4.75
CA GLY A 37 6.30 8.31 3.39
C GLY A 37 5.09 8.65 2.54
N LYS A 38 5.32 8.72 1.24
CA LYS A 38 4.31 9.00 0.23
C LYS A 38 4.36 7.90 -0.83
N ILE A 39 3.21 7.36 -1.20
CA ILE A 39 3.08 6.49 -2.37
C ILE A 39 2.39 7.29 -3.48
N TYR A 40 2.99 7.31 -4.66
CA TYR A 40 2.46 7.91 -5.86
C TYR A 40 1.82 6.82 -6.70
N VAL A 41 0.52 6.91 -6.96
CA VAL A 41 -0.18 6.00 -7.86
C VAL A 41 -0.47 6.74 -9.15
N PHE A 42 0.19 6.34 -10.23
CA PHE A 42 -0.01 6.89 -11.57
C PHE A 42 -1.00 6.02 -12.35
N PHE A 43 -1.98 6.64 -12.97
CA PHE A 43 -2.99 5.93 -13.77
C PHE A 43 -3.45 6.75 -14.98
N HIS A 44 -4.14 6.11 -15.92
CA HIS A 44 -4.76 6.80 -17.05
C HIS A 44 -6.26 6.98 -16.82
N GLU A 45 -6.73 8.22 -16.88
CA GLU A 45 -8.15 8.56 -16.91
C GLU A 45 -8.46 9.28 -18.23
N LYS A 46 -9.41 8.77 -19.03
CA LYS A 46 -9.80 9.37 -20.32
C LYS A 46 -8.60 9.66 -21.24
N ASN A 47 -7.65 8.73 -21.33
CA ASN A 47 -6.39 8.85 -22.07
C ASN A 47 -5.45 9.98 -21.59
N LYS A 48 -5.63 10.49 -20.37
CA LYS A 48 -4.73 11.45 -19.73
C LYS A 48 -4.05 10.78 -18.54
N ARG A 49 -2.73 11.00 -18.40
CA ARG A 49 -1.99 10.60 -17.21
C ARG A 49 -2.45 11.43 -16.02
N ASN A 50 -2.84 10.75 -14.96
CA ASN A 50 -3.22 11.31 -13.68
C ASN A 50 -2.40 10.63 -12.58
N PHE A 51 -2.36 11.23 -11.40
CA PHE A 51 -1.74 10.61 -10.23
C PHE A 51 -2.43 11.05 -8.95
N ILE A 52 -2.39 10.16 -7.96
CA ILE A 52 -2.73 10.50 -6.58
C ILE A 52 -1.52 10.28 -5.68
N VAL A 53 -1.50 11.00 -4.57
CA VAL A 53 -0.50 10.84 -3.51
C VAL A 53 -1.21 10.30 -2.29
N LEU A 54 -0.78 9.12 -1.86
CA LEU A 54 -1.19 8.49 -0.63
C LEU A 54 -0.21 8.92 0.45
N GLU A 55 -0.68 9.77 1.36
CA GLU A 55 0.15 10.31 2.44
C GLU A 55 0.13 9.37 3.64
N THR A 56 1.31 9.10 4.20
CA THR A 56 1.60 8.33 5.43
C THR A 56 1.48 6.79 5.35
N GLY A 57 2.45 6.10 5.97
CA GLY A 57 2.49 4.65 6.16
C GLY A 57 2.70 3.81 4.90
N ILE A 58 3.95 3.67 4.43
CA ILE A 58 4.27 2.77 3.30
C ILE A 58 3.87 1.33 3.64
N VAL A 59 4.24 0.86 4.82
CA VAL A 59 3.87 -0.48 5.32
C VAL A 59 2.36 -0.63 5.43
N ASP A 60 1.66 0.41 5.88
CA ASP A 60 0.21 0.36 6.03
C ASP A 60 -0.49 0.17 4.68
N TYR A 61 -0.13 0.94 3.65
CA TYR A 61 -0.69 0.77 2.31
C TYR A 61 -0.32 -0.56 1.66
N LEU A 62 0.88 -1.11 1.90
CA LEU A 62 1.21 -2.46 1.42
C LEU A 62 0.25 -3.49 2.00
N LEU A 63 -0.04 -3.43 3.31
CA LEU A 63 -0.99 -4.35 3.95
C LEU A 63 -2.40 -4.17 3.39
N GLN A 64 -2.87 -2.93 3.27
CA GLN A 64 -4.20 -2.65 2.73
C GLN A 64 -4.38 -3.15 1.28
N PHE A 65 -3.33 -3.03 0.45
CA PHE A 65 -3.36 -3.53 -0.92
C PHE A 65 -3.23 -5.06 -1.02
N ASP A 66 -2.43 -5.68 -0.14
CA ASP A 66 -2.38 -7.15 -0.01
C ASP A 66 -3.76 -7.71 0.37
N ASP A 67 -4.42 -7.10 1.36
CA ASP A 67 -5.76 -7.48 1.80
C ASP A 67 -6.82 -7.28 0.72
N LEU A 68 -6.75 -6.20 -0.06
CA LEU A 68 -7.63 -5.96 -1.21
C LEU A 68 -7.51 -7.10 -2.23
N ILE A 69 -6.29 -7.44 -2.64
CA ILE A 69 -6.05 -8.50 -3.65
C ILE A 69 -6.51 -9.86 -3.11
N LEU A 70 -6.23 -10.15 -1.84
CA LEU A 70 -6.66 -11.38 -1.19
C LEU A 70 -8.19 -11.46 -1.12
N SER A 71 -8.85 -10.36 -0.75
CA SER A 71 -10.31 -10.29 -0.63
C SER A 71 -11.00 -10.51 -1.97
N ILE A 72 -10.56 -9.83 -3.03
CA ILE A 72 -11.08 -10.05 -4.38
C ILE A 72 -10.83 -11.49 -4.83
N GLY A 73 -9.64 -12.05 -4.52
CA GLY A 73 -9.33 -13.46 -4.78
C GLY A 73 -10.25 -14.45 -4.06
N LYS A 74 -10.83 -14.06 -2.92
CA LYS A 74 -11.82 -14.83 -2.15
C LYS A 74 -13.28 -14.56 -2.56
N GLY A 75 -13.52 -13.72 -3.58
CA GLY A 75 -14.88 -13.35 -4.01
C GLY A 75 -15.52 -12.21 -3.23
N ILE A 76 -14.75 -11.49 -2.40
CA ILE A 76 -15.21 -10.31 -1.68
C ILE A 76 -14.93 -9.09 -2.53
N TYR A 77 -15.97 -8.54 -3.15
CA TYR A 77 -15.84 -7.49 -4.18
C TYR A 77 -16.10 -6.07 -3.66
N LYS A 78 -16.45 -5.93 -2.39
CA LYS A 78 -16.67 -4.64 -1.76
C LYS A 78 -16.27 -4.70 -0.30
N THR A 79 -15.62 -3.66 0.19
CA THR A 79 -15.32 -3.51 1.61
C THR A 79 -16.60 -3.23 2.39
N PHE A 80 -16.80 -3.91 3.53
CA PHE A 80 -17.86 -3.60 4.49
C PHE A 80 -17.26 -2.81 5.65
N THR A 81 -17.69 -1.57 5.83
CA THR A 81 -17.28 -0.75 6.98
C THR A 81 -18.17 -1.08 8.17
N ILE A 82 -17.63 -1.79 9.18
CA ILE A 82 -18.25 -1.95 10.51
C ILE A 82 -17.35 -1.16 11.47
N SER A 83 -17.73 0.08 11.80
CA SER A 83 -16.86 1.01 12.51
C SER A 83 -16.75 0.71 14.01
N CYS A 84 -15.52 0.67 14.52
CA CYS A 84 -15.21 1.15 15.88
C CYS A 84 -13.94 2.03 15.97
N ASP A 85 -13.06 2.08 14.97
CA ASP A 85 -11.90 2.99 15.00
C ASP A 85 -11.80 3.84 13.73
N TYR A 86 -12.00 5.15 13.92
CA TYR A 86 -12.24 6.17 12.88
C TYR A 86 -10.95 6.87 12.38
N TYR A 87 -9.76 6.51 12.89
CA TYR A 87 -8.62 7.46 12.94
C TYR A 87 -7.41 7.18 12.04
N SER A 88 -7.47 6.24 11.08
CA SER A 88 -6.37 6.08 10.12
C SER A 88 -6.86 5.71 8.73
N ASN A 89 -6.21 6.26 7.71
CA ASN A 89 -6.30 6.08 6.25
C ASN A 89 -6.91 4.75 5.74
N ASN A 90 -8.19 4.50 6.02
CA ASN A 90 -8.84 3.26 5.60
C ASN A 90 -9.23 3.34 4.13
N LEU A 91 -8.75 2.40 3.34
CA LEU A 91 -9.09 2.27 1.94
C LEU A 91 -10.42 1.51 1.78
N LEU A 92 -11.36 2.11 1.04
CA LEU A 92 -12.55 1.44 0.56
C LEU A 92 -12.35 1.04 -0.90
N TYR A 93 -12.84 -0.14 -1.28
CA TYR A 93 -12.80 -0.59 -2.66
C TYR A 93 -14.13 -1.20 -3.10
N GLU A 94 -14.37 -1.11 -4.41
CA GLU A 94 -15.42 -1.81 -5.11
C GLU A 94 -14.86 -2.40 -6.40
N TYR A 95 -15.11 -3.68 -6.63
CA TYR A 95 -14.67 -4.42 -7.80
C TYR A 95 -15.88 -4.96 -8.57
N SER A 96 -15.86 -4.76 -9.88
CA SER A 96 -16.84 -5.33 -10.79
C SER A 96 -16.18 -6.40 -11.66
N SER A 97 -16.57 -7.65 -11.46
CA SER A 97 -16.10 -8.78 -12.26
C SER A 97 -16.59 -8.74 -13.72
N ASN A 98 -17.70 -8.04 -13.99
CA ASN A 98 -18.29 -7.95 -15.33
C ASN A 98 -17.39 -7.21 -16.33
N ASN A 99 -16.68 -6.18 -15.87
CA ASN A 99 -15.84 -5.32 -16.71
C ASN A 99 -14.42 -5.15 -16.14
N ASN A 100 -14.06 -5.96 -15.14
CA ASN A 100 -12.75 -5.97 -14.49
C ASN A 100 -12.35 -4.58 -13.93
N THR A 101 -13.33 -3.79 -13.50
CA THR A 101 -13.12 -2.43 -12.98
C THR A 101 -12.94 -2.47 -11.48
N LEU A 102 -11.86 -1.84 -11.01
CA LEU A 102 -11.58 -1.57 -9.61
C LEU A 102 -11.73 -0.08 -9.34
N ILE A 103 -12.49 0.24 -8.30
CA ILE A 103 -12.60 1.58 -7.72
C ILE A 103 -12.03 1.52 -6.31
N ILE A 104 -11.14 2.45 -5.99
CA ILE A 104 -10.52 2.61 -4.67
C ILE A 104 -10.78 4.04 -4.21
N ASN A 105 -11.29 4.21 -2.99
CA ASN A 105 -11.56 5.50 -2.37
C ASN A 105 -10.94 5.59 -0.98
N GLU A 106 -10.68 6.81 -0.52
CA GLU A 106 -10.43 7.07 0.90
C GLU A 106 -11.73 6.97 1.71
N GLY A 107 -11.75 6.17 2.77
CA GLY A 107 -12.96 5.90 3.55
C GLY A 107 -13.47 7.05 4.41
N ASN A 108 -12.61 7.99 4.80
CA ASN A 108 -12.96 9.03 5.77
C ASN A 108 -13.35 10.37 5.12
N ALA A 109 -12.62 10.82 4.09
CA ALA A 109 -12.83 12.15 3.49
C ALA A 109 -13.17 12.11 1.99
N ASN A 110 -13.20 10.93 1.35
CA ASN A 110 -13.31 10.80 -0.12
C ASN A 110 -12.32 11.72 -0.87
N SER A 111 -11.12 11.98 -0.31
CA SER A 111 -10.19 12.95 -0.89
C SER A 111 -9.59 12.50 -2.22
N TYR A 112 -9.63 11.19 -2.49
CA TYR A 112 -9.17 10.60 -3.74
C TYR A 112 -10.05 9.43 -4.19
N MET A 113 -10.05 9.19 -5.50
CA MET A 113 -10.60 8.02 -6.14
C MET A 113 -9.62 7.52 -7.21
N ILE A 114 -9.33 6.22 -7.20
CA ILE A 114 -8.65 5.53 -8.30
C ILE A 114 -9.69 4.67 -9.00
N SER A 115 -9.89 4.86 -10.30
CA SER A 115 -10.74 3.99 -11.12
C SER A 115 -9.89 3.39 -12.24
N CYS A 116 -9.84 2.07 -12.30
CA CYS A 116 -8.88 1.38 -13.14
C CYS A 116 -9.25 -0.08 -13.43
N ASN A 117 -8.48 -0.73 -14.30
CA ASN A 117 -8.56 -2.18 -14.50
C ASN A 117 -7.87 -2.92 -13.34
N TYR A 118 -8.54 -3.92 -12.75
CA TYR A 118 -8.00 -4.66 -11.60
C TYR A 118 -6.75 -5.47 -11.93
N ASP A 119 -6.67 -6.10 -13.11
CA ASP A 119 -5.48 -6.87 -13.48
C ASP A 119 -4.25 -5.97 -13.67
N ASP A 120 -4.45 -4.79 -14.29
CA ASP A 120 -3.41 -3.75 -14.39
C ASP A 120 -2.98 -3.28 -13.00
N PHE A 121 -3.93 -3.02 -12.10
CA PHE A 121 -3.65 -2.66 -10.70
C PHE A 121 -2.83 -3.73 -10.00
N LYS A 122 -3.31 -4.98 -10.00
CA LYS A 122 -2.68 -6.12 -9.34
C LYS A 122 -1.26 -6.33 -9.86
N LYS A 123 -1.07 -6.29 -11.17
CA LYS A 123 0.26 -6.44 -11.79
C LYS A 123 1.20 -5.30 -11.42
N GLY A 124 0.73 -4.05 -11.47
CA GLY A 124 1.51 -2.88 -11.10
C GLY A 124 1.89 -2.90 -9.61
N TYR A 125 0.95 -3.26 -8.74
CA TYR A 125 1.14 -3.35 -7.30
C TYR A 125 2.13 -4.45 -6.93
N LEU A 126 2.02 -5.67 -7.49
CA LEU A 126 2.94 -6.76 -7.15
C LEU A 126 4.40 -6.43 -7.50
N LYS A 127 4.63 -5.73 -8.62
CA LYS A 127 5.97 -5.22 -8.96
C LYS A 127 6.45 -4.18 -7.97
N PHE A 128 5.59 -3.25 -7.60
CA PHE A 128 5.86 -2.22 -6.62
C PHE A 128 6.18 -2.79 -5.24
N ARG A 129 5.33 -3.66 -4.69
CA ARG A 129 5.53 -4.38 -3.44
C ARG A 129 6.90 -5.04 -3.39
N LYS A 130 7.25 -5.82 -4.43
CA LYS A 130 8.56 -6.48 -4.52
C LYS A 130 9.73 -5.49 -4.51
N ARG A 131 9.60 -4.36 -5.23
CA ARG A 131 10.62 -3.31 -5.26
C ARG A 131 10.79 -2.66 -3.88
N VAL A 132 9.69 -2.22 -3.28
CA VAL A 132 9.66 -1.53 -1.98
C VAL A 132 10.24 -2.40 -0.89
N LEU A 133 9.79 -3.65 -0.75
CA LEU A 133 10.29 -4.56 0.28
C LEU A 133 11.79 -4.78 0.16
N ARG A 134 12.28 -5.00 -1.07
CA ARG A 134 13.72 -5.13 -1.32
C ARG A 134 14.48 -3.87 -0.92
N GLU A 135 13.99 -2.69 -1.31
CA GLU A 135 14.64 -1.42 -1.00
C GLU A 135 14.61 -1.12 0.50
N LEU A 136 13.50 -1.42 1.19
CA LEU A 136 13.40 -1.33 2.65
C LEU A 136 14.41 -2.24 3.34
N SER A 137 14.55 -3.51 2.92
CA SER A 137 15.55 -4.42 3.51
C SER A 137 17.00 -4.00 3.24
N ILE A 138 17.26 -3.26 2.15
CA ILE A 138 18.59 -2.69 1.88
C ILE A 138 18.85 -1.49 2.78
N LEU A 139 17.88 -0.60 2.93
CA LEU A 139 18.00 0.60 3.77
C LEU A 139 18.02 0.26 5.26
N TYR A 140 17.30 -0.79 5.66
CA TYR A 140 17.13 -1.24 7.04
C TYR A 140 17.39 -2.74 7.14
N PRO A 141 18.67 -3.16 7.19
CA PRO A 141 19.04 -4.59 7.19
C PRO A 141 18.40 -5.40 8.34
N GLY A 142 18.14 -4.78 9.48
CA GLY A 142 17.45 -5.39 10.63
C GLY A 142 16.02 -5.86 10.35
N LEU A 143 15.38 -5.38 9.27
CA LEU A 143 14.07 -5.90 8.86
C LEU A 143 14.12 -7.37 8.45
N SER A 144 15.26 -7.85 7.95
CA SER A 144 15.41 -9.23 7.50
C SER A 144 15.34 -10.26 8.64
N SER A 145 15.58 -9.84 9.88
CA SER A 145 15.42 -10.66 11.09
C SER A 145 14.18 -10.29 11.92
N SER A 146 13.44 -9.25 11.52
CA SER A 146 12.22 -8.82 12.23
C SER A 146 11.09 -9.84 12.02
N GLN A 147 10.65 -10.47 13.10
CA GLN A 147 9.57 -11.47 13.06
C GLN A 147 8.27 -10.87 12.48
N ALA A 148 7.91 -9.65 12.89
CA ALA A 148 6.73 -8.97 12.37
C ALA A 148 6.86 -8.66 10.88
N PHE A 149 8.04 -8.25 10.40
CA PHE A 149 8.24 -8.02 8.97
C PHE A 149 8.11 -9.32 8.17
N LEU A 150 8.69 -10.41 8.65
CA LEU A 150 8.64 -11.72 7.99
C LEU A 150 7.22 -12.32 7.99
N GLU A 151 6.46 -12.18 9.07
CA GLU A 151 5.09 -12.68 9.15
C GLU A 151 4.17 -12.06 8.09
N TYR A 152 4.33 -10.77 7.82
CA TYR A 152 3.48 -10.03 6.88
C TYR A 152 4.04 -9.94 5.46
N PHE A 153 5.36 -10.02 5.27
CA PHE A 153 6.01 -9.74 3.98
C PHE A 153 6.96 -10.83 3.47
N GLY A 154 7.25 -11.86 4.29
CA GLY A 154 8.14 -12.99 3.96
C GLY A 154 7.60 -13.98 2.96
#